data_AF-A0A955LZA4-F1
#
_entry.id   AF-A0A955LZA4-F1
#
_cell.length_a   1.000
_cell.length_b   1.000
_cell.length_c   1.000
_cell.angle_alpha   90.00
_cell.angle_beta   90.00
_cell.angle_gamma   90.00
#
_symmetry.space_group_name_H-M   'P 1'
#
loop_
_entity.id
_entity.type
_entity.pdbx_description
1 polymer ?
#
loop_
_entity_poly.entity_id
_entity_poly.type
_entity_poly.pdbx_seq_one_letter_code
_entity_poly.pdbx_strand_id
1 'polypeptide(L)' 'MISIVIPVFNASGLVTPTIQELSVYLSQNFPDYEILLCDDSSKDGSREIMKKVAAGDKNVRL' A
#
# COMPACT_ATOMS: atom_id res chain seq x y z
N MET A 1 -8.39 -10.22 11.70
CA MET A 1 -7.27 -9.48 11.11
C MET A 1 -6.77 -10.16 9.84
N ILE A 2 -6.69 -9.42 8.73
CA ILE A 2 -5.99 -9.83 7.51
C ILE A 2 -4.81 -8.89 7.28
N SER A 3 -3.61 -9.45 7.08
CA SER A 3 -2.43 -8.68 6.70
C SER A 3 -2.08 -8.95 5.24
N ILE A 4 -2.02 -7.90 4.43
CA ILE A 4 -1.63 -7.98 3.02
C ILE A 4 -0.21 -7.44 2.90
N VAL A 5 0.73 -8.27 2.46
CA VAL A 5 2.12 -7.87 2.24
C VAL A 5 2.35 -7.70 0.73
N ILE A 6 2.79 -6.52 0.32
CA ILE A 6 2.98 -6.15 -1.08
C ILE A 6 4.44 -5.74 -1.30
N PRO A 7 5.26 -6.59 -1.96
CA PRO A 7 6.56 -6.16 -2.44
C PRO A 7 6.39 -5.16 -3.59
N VAL A 8 7.14 -4.06 -3.55
CA VAL A 8 7.08 -2.96 -4.51
C VAL A 8 8.45 -2.77 -5.15
N PHE A 9 8.53 -2.96 -6.46
CA PHE A 9 9.73 -2.66 -7.24
C PHE A 9 9.35 -1.89 -8.50
N ASN A 10 9.84 -0.65 -8.62
CA ASN A 10 9.64 0.21 -9.80
C ASN A 10 8.17 0.29 -10.27
N ALA A 11 7.26 0.54 -9.34
CA ALA A 11 5.81 0.55 -9.55
C ALA A 11 5.16 1.90 -9.20
N SER A 12 5.86 3.02 -9.40
CA SER A 12 5.40 4.37 -9.03
C SER A 12 4.01 4.72 -9.56
N GLY A 13 3.65 4.27 -10.76
CA GLY A 13 2.32 4.48 -11.35
C GLY A 13 1.21 3.57 -10.80
N LEU A 14 1.55 2.51 -10.04
CA LEU A 14 0.61 1.48 -9.60
C LEU A 14 0.34 1.53 -8.09
N VAL A 15 1.28 1.99 -7.26
CA VAL A 15 1.13 1.97 -5.79
C VAL A 15 -0.17 2.64 -5.35
N THR A 16 -0.44 3.87 -5.81
CA THR A 16 -1.65 4.62 -5.40
C THR A 16 -2.96 3.92 -5.80
N PRO A 17 -3.22 3.60 -7.08
CA PRO A 17 -4.48 2.97 -7.47
C PRO A 17 -4.67 1.59 -6.80
N THR A 18 -3.61 0.79 -6.69
CA THR A 18 -3.69 -0.52 -6.02
C THR A 18 -4.12 -0.39 -4.56
N ILE A 19 -3.53 0.54 -3.81
CA ILE A 19 -3.88 0.72 -2.40
C ILE A 19 -5.30 1.28 -2.24
N GLN A 20 -5.72 2.21 -3.11
CA GLN A 20 -7.08 2.74 -3.07
C GLN A 20 -8.12 1.63 -3.30
N GLU A 21 -7.93 0.78 -4.32
CA GLU A 21 -8.83 -0.34 -4.61
C GLU A 21 -8.87 -1.35 -3.46
N LEU A 22 -7.70 -1.71 -2.92
CA LEU A 22 -7.60 -2.63 -1.77
C LEU A 22 -8.28 -2.04 -0.53
N SER A 23 -8.01 -0.79 -0.16
CA SER A 23 -8.62 -0.18 1.03
C SER A 23 -10.15 -0.11 0.93
N VAL A 24 -10.70 0.18 -0.27
CA VAL A 24 -12.16 0.15 -0.50
C VAL A 24 -12.70 -1.26 -0.26
N TYR A 25 -12.15 -2.27 -0.93
CA TYR A 25 -12.62 -3.64 -0.82
C TYR A 25 -12.48 -4.19 0.62
N LEU A 26 -11.33 -3.98 1.26
CA LEU A 26 -11.05 -4.48 2.60
C LEU A 26 -11.94 -3.80 3.64
N SER A 27 -12.19 -2.50 3.54
CA SER A 27 -13.06 -1.79 4.49
C SER A 27 -14.50 -2.33 4.52
N GLN A 28 -14.99 -2.89 3.40
CA GLN A 28 -16.35 -3.44 3.28
C GLN A 28 -16.45 -4.91 3.70
N ASN A 29 -15.38 -5.70 3.51
CA ASN A 29 -15.42 -7.15 3.67
C ASN A 29 -14.63 -7.65 4.90
N PHE A 30 -13.60 -6.91 5.29
CA PHE A 30 -12.61 -7.30 6.31
C PHE A 30 -12.20 -6.07 7.13
N PRO A 31 -13.05 -5.55 8.04
CA PRO A 31 -12.84 -4.26 8.70
C PRO A 31 -11.58 -4.20 9.59
N ASP A 32 -11.01 -5.35 9.93
CA ASP A 32 -9.76 -5.49 10.67
C ASP A 32 -8.66 -5.98 9.71
N TYR A 33 -7.93 -5.04 9.11
CA TYR A 33 -6.89 -5.30 8.12
C TYR A 33 -5.70 -4.34 8.22
N GLU A 34 -4.57 -4.78 7.67
CA GLU A 34 -3.40 -3.93 7.40
C GLU A 34 -2.81 -4.22 6.02
N ILE A 35 -2.19 -3.21 5.41
CA ILE A 35 -1.42 -3.33 4.18
C ILE A 35 0.03 -2.93 4.47
N LEU A 36 0.96 -3.86 4.26
CA LEU A 36 2.40 -3.70 4.46
C LEU A 36 3.09 -3.59 3.09
N LEU A 37 3.70 -2.44 2.82
CA LEU A 37 4.37 -2.14 1.57
C LEU A 37 5.89 -2.28 1.73
N CYS A 38 6.49 -3.29 1.11
CA CYS A 38 7.94 -3.51 1.19
C CYS A 38 8.64 -3.02 -0.08
N ASP A 39 9.40 -1.93 0.01
CA ASP A 39 10.20 -1.42 -1.12
C ASP A 39 11.41 -2.33 -1.37
N ASP A 40 11.50 -2.88 -2.59
CA ASP A 40 12.60 -3.73 -3.05
C ASP A 40 13.67 -2.91 -3.80
N SER A 41 14.13 -1.83 -3.17
CA SER A 41 15.14 -0.91 -3.72
C SER A 41 14.73 -0.23 -5.05
N SER A 42 13.49 0.27 -5.11
CA SER A 42 12.99 0.99 -6.29
C SER A 42 13.79 2.26 -6.61
N LYS A 43 13.89 2.61 -7.90
CA LYS A 43 14.62 3.79 -8.39
C LYS A 43 13.73 4.81 -9.12
N ASP A 44 12.44 4.53 -9.23
CA ASP A 44 11.46 5.30 -9.99
C ASP A 44 10.59 6.23 -9.11
N GLY A 45 10.91 6.36 -7.82
CA GLY A 45 10.13 7.14 -6.87
C GLY A 45 9.00 6.37 -6.16
N SER A 46 8.87 5.06 -6.38
CA SER A 46 7.87 4.21 -5.69
C SER A 46 7.87 4.41 -4.18
N ARG A 47 9.05 4.44 -3.54
CA ARG A 47 9.18 4.61 -2.09
C ARG A 47 8.59 5.92 -1.58
N GLU A 48 8.72 7.01 -2.33
CA GLU A 48 8.14 8.30 -1.92
C GLU A 48 6.62 8.33 -2.07
N ILE A 49 6.09 7.59 -3.06
CA ILE A 49 4.65 7.39 -3.22
C ILE A 49 4.10 6.52 -2.09
N MET A 50 4.78 5.42 -1.75
CA MET A 50 4.42 4.56 -0.61
C MET A 50 4.30 5.36 0.68
N LYS A 51 5.29 6.23 0.99
CA LYS A 51 5.24 7.11 2.17
C LYS A 51 4.03 8.05 2.16
N LYS A 52 3.72 8.66 1.01
CA LYS A 52 2.56 9.56 0.87
C LYS A 52 1.25 8.82 1.11
N VAL A 53 1.12 7.61 0.55
CA VAL A 53 -0.07 6.77 0.73
C VAL A 53 -0.22 6.34 2.20
N ALA A 54 0.85 5.85 2.83
CA ALA A 54 0.84 5.45 4.23
C ALA A 54 0.52 6.60 5.20
N ALA A 55 0.93 7.83 4.88
CA ALA A 55 0.57 9.01 5.69
C ALA A 55 -0.93 9.35 5.61
N GLY A 56 -1.62 8.95 4.53
CA GLY A 56 -3.04 9.22 4.31
C GLY A 56 -3.99 8.11 4.75
N ASP A 57 -3.48 6.91 5.02
CA ASP A 57 -4.28 5.74 5.40
C ASP A 57 -3.66 5.03 6.60
N LYS A 58 -4.37 5.04 7.73
CA LYS A 58 -3.92 4.45 9.01
C LYS A 58 -3.69 2.92 8.94
N ASN A 59 -4.27 2.25 7.94
CA ASN A 59 -4.16 0.81 7.76
C ASN A 59 -2.97 0.45 6.85
N VAL A 60 -2.25 1.42 6.28
CA VAL A 60 -1.13 1.20 5.35
C VAL A 60 0.20 1.55 6.03
N ARG A 61 1.19 0.67 5.90
CA ARG A 61 2.53 0.80 6.52
C ARG A 61 3.64 0.36 5.56
N LEU A 62 4.90 0.68 5.89
CA LEU A 62 6.11 0.30 5.14
C LEU A 62 6.97 -0.66 5.95
#